data_AF-A0AAJ2RJ89-F1
#
_entry.id   AF-A0AAJ2RJ89-F1
#
_cell.length_a   1.000
_cell.length_b   1.000
_cell.length_c   1.000
_cell.angle_alpha   90.00
_cell.angle_beta   90.00
_cell.angle_gamma   90.00
#
_symmetry.space_group_name_H-M   'P 1'
#
loop_
_entity.id
_entity.type
_entity.pdbx_description
1 polymer ?
#
loop_
_entity_poly.entity_id
_entity_poly.type
_entity_poly.pdbx_seq_one_letter_code
_entity_poly.pdbx_strand_id
1 'polypeptide(L)'
;MGLELDYIGDNAWNDLVKSFNEVYSNADVDILTEKMNGACDMAIVINGKIGLKGGLEWMKRKAKMLENIRPLDCLNDPELIKRLRQYLIELPC
;
A
#
# COMPACT_ATOMS: atom_id res chain seq x y z
N MET A 1 -9.32 -5.68 -16.56
CA MET A 1 -9.69 -6.34 -15.30
C MET A 1 -8.87 -5.69 -14.21
N GLY A 2 -9.49 -5.41 -13.06
CA GLY A 2 -8.81 -4.79 -11.93
C GLY A 2 -7.97 -5.80 -11.16
N LEU A 3 -6.91 -5.31 -10.50
CA LEU A 3 -5.94 -6.13 -9.78
C LEU A 3 -6.54 -6.89 -8.58
N GLU A 4 -7.72 -6.49 -8.10
CA GLU A 4 -8.45 -7.20 -7.04
C GLU A 4 -8.78 -8.65 -7.42
N LEU A 5 -8.95 -8.94 -8.72
CA LEU A 5 -9.22 -10.27 -9.22
C LEU A 5 -7.97 -11.16 -9.22
N ASP A 6 -6.80 -10.55 -9.27
CA ASP A 6 -5.50 -11.22 -9.22
C ASP A 6 -4.93 -11.24 -7.80
N TYR A 7 -5.70 -10.80 -6.79
CA TYR A 7 -5.22 -10.72 -5.42
C TYR A 7 -4.84 -12.10 -4.88
N ILE A 8 -3.54 -12.30 -4.66
CA ILE A 8 -2.98 -13.61 -4.27
C ILE A 8 -3.23 -13.97 -2.79
N GLY A 9 -3.88 -13.08 -2.04
CA GLY A 9 -4.43 -13.34 -0.72
C GLY A 9 -3.66 -12.70 0.45
N ASP A 10 -4.29 -12.75 1.62
CA ASP A 10 -3.81 -12.07 2.83
C ASP A 10 -2.51 -12.66 3.37
N ASN A 11 -2.21 -13.94 3.12
CA ASN A 11 -0.96 -14.55 3.58
C ASN A 11 0.26 -13.87 2.92
N ALA A 12 0.23 -13.71 1.59
CA ALA A 12 1.31 -13.04 0.87
C ALA A 12 1.44 -11.56 1.27
N TRP A 13 0.31 -10.90 1.53
CA TRP A 13 0.30 -9.54 2.07
C TRP A 13 0.95 -9.46 3.45
N ASN A 14 0.56 -10.34 4.37
CA ASN A 14 1.09 -10.36 5.73
C ASN A 14 2.59 -10.69 5.76
N ASP A 15 3.05 -11.60 4.90
CA ASP A 15 4.48 -11.92 4.76
C ASP A 15 5.27 -10.70 4.27
N LEU A 16 4.73 -9.95 3.31
CA LEU A 16 5.32 -8.71 2.81
C LEU A 16 5.37 -7.61 3.88
N VAL A 17 4.27 -7.42 4.61
CA VAL A 17 4.20 -6.44 5.71
C VAL A 17 5.24 -6.78 6.78
N LYS A 18 5.33 -8.07 7.15
CA LYS A 18 6.28 -8.54 8.16
C LYS A 18 7.73 -8.27 7.72
N SER A 19 8.08 -8.58 6.48
CA SER A 19 9.45 -8.40 5.98
C SER A 19 9.90 -6.94 6.00
N PHE A 20 9.01 -6.00 5.67
CA PHE A 20 9.32 -4.58 5.78
C PHE A 20 9.27 -4.06 7.21
N ASN A 21 8.38 -4.57 8.06
CA ASN A 21 8.28 -4.13 9.45
C ASN A 21 9.55 -4.45 10.25
N GLU A 22 10.18 -5.60 9.98
CA GLU A 22 11.46 -5.98 10.58
C GLU A 22 12.62 -5.04 10.20
N VAL A 23 12.49 -4.32 9.08
CA VAL A 23 13.55 -3.46 8.54
C VAL A 23 13.28 -1.96 8.76
N TYR A 24 12.03 -1.51 8.73
CA TYR A 24 11.66 -0.10 8.59
C TYR A 24 10.74 0.45 9.69
N SER A 25 10.74 -0.12 10.90
CA SER A 25 9.98 0.43 12.03
C SER A 25 10.57 1.77 12.51
N ASN A 26 10.07 2.89 11.98
CA ASN A 26 10.52 4.24 12.31
C ASN A 26 9.38 5.29 12.14
N ALA A 27 9.68 6.54 12.52
CA ALA A 27 8.75 7.68 12.49
C ALA A 27 8.11 7.95 11.12
N ASP A 28 8.72 7.50 10.02
CA ASP A 28 8.17 7.69 8.67
C ASP A 28 6.90 6.83 8.48
N VAL A 29 6.89 5.63 9.06
CA VAL A 29 5.71 4.74 9.03
C VAL A 29 4.55 5.37 9.80
N ASP A 30 4.81 6.02 10.93
CA ASP A 30 3.78 6.70 11.71
C ASP A 30 3.13 7.83 10.90
N ILE A 31 3.95 8.67 10.25
CA ILE A 31 3.46 9.75 9.38
C ILE A 31 2.62 9.20 8.23
N LEU A 32 3.07 8.13 7.57
CA LEU A 32 2.32 7.50 6.48
C LEU A 32 1.03 6.85 6.98
N THR A 33 1.03 6.25 8.17
CA THR A 33 -0.14 5.63 8.80
C THR A 33 -1.24 6.66 9.05
N GLU A 34 -0.89 7.83 9.59
CA GLU A 34 -1.85 8.93 9.78
C GLU A 34 -2.48 9.36 8.45
N LYS A 35 -1.70 9.39 7.36
CA LYS A 35 -2.23 9.75 6.04
C LYS A 35 -3.06 8.64 5.41
N MET A 36 -2.76 7.39 5.71
CA MET A 36 -3.47 6.21 5.22
C MET A 36 -4.67 5.84 6.13
N ASN A 37 -5.32 6.81 6.78
CA ASN A 37 -6.47 6.60 7.66
C ASN A 37 -6.25 5.52 8.74
N GLY A 38 -5.02 5.43 9.27
CA GLY A 38 -4.66 4.43 10.28
C GLY A 38 -4.28 3.05 9.74
N ALA A 39 -4.24 2.85 8.42
CA ALA A 39 -3.81 1.59 7.80
C ALA A 39 -2.28 1.41 7.90
N CYS A 40 -1.84 0.94 9.06
CA CYS A 40 -0.42 0.75 9.39
C CYS A 40 0.28 -0.28 8.49
N ASP A 41 -0.40 -1.39 8.16
CA ASP A 41 0.12 -2.41 7.24
C ASP A 41 0.47 -1.82 5.87
N MET A 42 -0.40 -0.97 5.33
CA MET A 42 -0.16 -0.24 4.08
C MET A 42 0.99 0.73 4.19
N ALA A 43 1.05 1.49 5.29
CA ALA A 43 2.11 2.47 5.53
C ALA A 43 3.50 1.82 5.58
N ILE A 44 3.61 0.66 6.24
CA ILE A 44 4.84 -0.14 6.29
C ILE A 44 5.32 -0.49 4.88
N VAL A 45 4.44 -1.06 4.06
CA VAL A 45 4.79 -1.52 2.70
C VAL A 45 5.10 -0.34 1.78
N ILE A 46 4.34 0.76 1.87
CA ILE A 46 4.60 1.99 1.11
C ILE A 46 5.97 2.57 1.48
N ASN A 47 6.30 2.64 2.77
CA ASN A 47 7.60 3.13 3.21
C ASN A 47 8.73 2.26 2.65
N GLY A 48 8.58 0.94 2.74
CA GLY A 48 9.56 -0.02 2.26
C GLY A 48 9.82 0.02 0.75
N LYS A 49 8.79 0.26 -0.07
CA LYS A 49 8.90 0.26 -1.54
C LYS A 49 9.11 1.63 -2.16
N ILE A 50 8.53 2.67 -1.58
CA ILE A 50 8.44 4.01 -2.19
C ILE A 50 9.13 5.06 -1.30
N GLY A 51 9.26 4.80 0.00
CA GLY A 51 9.77 5.74 1.00
C GLY A 51 8.77 6.85 1.35
N LEU A 52 9.04 7.57 2.44
CA LEU A 52 8.15 8.62 2.98
C LEU A 52 7.73 9.66 1.93
N LYS A 53 8.71 10.37 1.34
CA LYS A 53 8.44 11.50 0.44
C LYS A 53 7.71 11.05 -0.82
N GLY A 54 8.14 9.92 -1.40
CA GLY A 54 7.51 9.35 -2.58
C GLY A 54 6.11 8.83 -2.27
N GLY A 55 5.93 8.13 -1.15
CA GLY A 55 4.65 7.60 -0.69
C GLY A 55 3.61 8.69 -0.47
N LEU A 56 3.97 9.79 0.21
CA LEU A 56 3.08 10.94 0.46
C LEU A 56 2.57 11.61 -0.81
N GLU A 57 3.40 11.67 -1.86
CA GLU A 57 3.01 12.19 -3.16
C GLU A 57 2.20 11.19 -3.96
N TRP A 58 2.65 9.93 -3.99
CA TRP A 58 2.01 8.85 -4.74
C TRP A 58 0.58 8.58 -4.26
N MET A 59 0.34 8.55 -2.95
CA MET A 59 -0.97 8.25 -2.36
C MET A 59 -2.08 9.24 -2.75
N LYS A 60 -1.69 10.47 -3.15
CA LYS A 60 -2.61 11.53 -3.57
C LYS A 60 -2.84 11.56 -5.08
N ARG A 61 -2.02 10.85 -5.86
CA ARG A 61 -2.07 10.85 -7.33
C ARG A 61 -2.88 9.67 -7.84
N LYS A 62 -3.55 9.87 -8.97
CA LYS A 62 -4.23 8.79 -9.68
C LYS A 62 -3.19 7.84 -10.25
N ALA A 63 -3.29 6.57 -9.93
CA ALA A 63 -2.40 5.55 -10.47
C ALA A 63 -3.11 4.79 -11.60
N LYS A 64 -2.50 4.72 -12.78
CA LYS A 64 -3.08 4.01 -13.94
C LYS A 64 -3.36 2.54 -13.62
N MET A 65 -2.48 1.90 -12.86
CA MET A 65 -2.61 0.50 -12.42
C MET A 65 -3.76 0.29 -11.42
N LEU A 66 -4.20 1.35 -10.73
CA LEU A 66 -5.39 1.32 -9.87
C LEU A 66 -6.63 1.84 -10.61
N GLU A 67 -6.66 1.73 -11.94
CA GLU A 67 -7.72 2.25 -12.82
C GLU A 67 -7.96 3.76 -12.66
N ASN A 68 -6.88 4.52 -12.50
CA ASN A 68 -6.89 5.98 -12.28
C ASN A 68 -7.60 6.42 -10.99
N ILE A 69 -7.65 5.55 -9.98
CA ILE A 69 -8.07 5.89 -8.62
C ILE A 69 -6.83 6.27 -7.78
N ARG A 70 -7.01 7.10 -6.75
CA ARG A 70 -5.93 7.42 -5.80
C ARG A 70 -5.78 6.28 -4.80
N PRO A 71 -4.56 5.89 -4.39
CA PRO A 71 -4.38 4.87 -3.36
C PRO A 71 -5.18 5.13 -2.07
N LEU A 72 -5.33 6.39 -1.66
CA LEU A 72 -6.16 6.74 -0.50
C LEU A 72 -7.64 6.43 -0.66
N ASP A 73 -8.18 6.59 -1.88
CA ASP A 73 -9.59 6.31 -2.13
C ASP A 73 -9.89 4.81 -2.08
N CYS A 74 -8.88 3.97 -2.34
CA CYS A 74 -8.99 2.52 -2.24
C CYS A 74 -9.30 2.02 -0.83
N LEU A 75 -8.99 2.81 0.21
CA LEU A 75 -9.20 2.41 1.61
C LEU A 75 -10.68 2.41 2.03
N ASN A 76 -11.57 2.97 1.20
CA ASN A 76 -13.00 3.07 1.51
C ASN A 76 -13.82 1.85 1.05
N ASP A 77 -13.20 0.91 0.32
CA ASP A 77 -13.87 -0.23 -0.28
C ASP A 77 -13.01 -1.50 -0.15
N PRO A 78 -13.54 -2.61 0.41
CA PRO A 78 -12.79 -3.85 0.59
C PRO A 78 -12.19 -4.44 -0.69
N GLU A 79 -12.86 -4.32 -1.85
CA GLU A 79 -12.32 -4.79 -3.13
C GLU A 79 -11.19 -3.88 -3.61
N LEU A 80 -11.33 -2.56 -3.42
CA LEU A 80 -10.23 -1.65 -3.75
C LEU A 80 -9.02 -1.81 -2.82
N ILE A 81 -9.22 -2.23 -1.57
CA ILE A 81 -8.12 -2.63 -0.68
C ILE A 81 -7.35 -3.80 -1.29
N LYS A 82 -8.02 -4.85 -1.78
CA LYS A 82 -7.36 -5.99 -2.45
C LYS A 82 -6.59 -5.53 -3.68
N ARG A 83 -7.18 -4.65 -4.50
CA ARG A 83 -6.52 -4.02 -5.65
C ARG A 83 -5.23 -3.30 -5.25
N LEU A 84 -5.29 -2.50 -4.19
CA LEU A 84 -4.14 -1.76 -3.68
C LEU A 84 -3.06 -2.69 -3.14
N ARG A 85 -3.44 -3.73 -2.39
CA ARG A 85 -2.50 -4.74 -1.88
C ARG A 85 -1.83 -5.50 -3.01
N GLN A 86 -2.59 -5.95 -4.01
CA GLN A 86 -2.04 -6.65 -5.16
C GLN A 86 -1.05 -5.76 -5.93
N TYR A 87 -1.40 -4.49 -6.17
CA TYR A 87 -0.49 -3.53 -6.78
C TYR A 87 0.83 -3.41 -6.01
N LEU A 88 0.76 -3.29 -4.68
CA LEU A 88 1.95 -3.15 -3.84
C LEU A 88 2.78 -4.45 -3.81
N ILE A 89 2.14 -5.62 -3.84
CA ILE A 89 2.82 -6.92 -3.96
C ILE A 89 3.63 -7.00 -5.26
N GLU A 90 3.02 -6.62 -6.39
CA GLU A 90 3.65 -6.67 -7.72
C GLU A 90 4.69 -5.56 -7.95
N LEU A 91 4.63 -4.47 -7.19
CA LEU A 91 5.57 -3.37 -7.30
C LEU A 91 6.98 -3.88 -6.93
N PRO A 92 7.99 -3.78 -7.82
CA PRO A 92 9.33 -4.27 -7.53
C PRO A 92 9.98 -3.47 -6.38
N CYS A 93 10.79 -4.16 -5.56
CA CYS A 93 11.61 -3.57 -4.51
C CYS A 93 12.96 -3.11 -5.04
#